data_AF-A0A8T5QXD7-F1
#
_entry.id   AF-A0A8T5QXD7-F1
#
_cell.length_a   1.000
_cell.length_b   1.000
_cell.length_c   1.000
_cell.angle_alpha   90.00
_cell.angle_beta   90.00
_cell.angle_gamma   90.00
#
_symmetry.space_group_name_H-M   'P 1'
#
loop_
_entity.id
_entity.type
_entity.pdbx_description
1 polymer ?
#
loop_
_entity_poly.entity_id
_entity_poly.type
_entity_poly.pdbx_seq_one_letter_code
_entity_poly.pdbx_strand_id
1 'polypeptide(L)'
;MKKETLNQGLIERIRNEGGLPIIDSNPNNLNWLEIVSKYELTEAFIREFQNRIPWGLVSIHQSMSESFIEEFQDKIIWTNLIKYQELSEEIFSKFKDKILDQYCFDECCRI
;
A
#
# COMPACT_ATOMS: atom_id res chain seq x y z
N MET A 1 -9.43 13.61 9.93
CA MET A 1 -9.83 14.00 8.56
C MET A 1 -10.29 12.73 7.85
N LYS A 2 -11.47 12.73 7.22
CA LYS A 2 -11.92 11.59 6.42
C LYS A 2 -11.07 11.58 5.14
N LYS A 3 -10.34 10.49 4.87
CA LYS A 3 -9.64 10.31 3.59
C LYS A 3 -10.69 10.19 2.49
N GLU A 4 -10.42 10.77 1.34
CA GLU A 4 -11.27 10.59 0.17
C GLU A 4 -10.87 9.29 -0.53
N THR A 5 -11.86 8.45 -0.87
CA THR A 5 -11.63 7.14 -1.50
C THR A 5 -11.43 7.31 -3.00
N LEU A 6 -10.25 6.96 -3.49
CA LEU A 6 -9.94 6.89 -4.91
C LEU A 6 -10.32 5.51 -5.44
N ASN A 7 -11.34 5.46 -6.31
CA ASN A 7 -11.76 4.28 -7.03
C ASN A 7 -11.59 4.45 -8.55
N GLN A 8 -11.72 3.35 -9.31
CA GLN A 8 -11.55 3.36 -10.77
C GLN A 8 -12.48 4.35 -11.48
N GLY A 9 -13.71 4.52 -11.01
CA GLY A 9 -14.65 5.49 -11.56
C GLY A 9 -14.24 6.95 -11.34
N LEU A 10 -13.58 7.26 -10.22
CA LEU A 10 -13.02 8.58 -9.96
C LEU A 10 -11.77 8.82 -10.82
N ILE A 11 -10.95 7.79 -11.07
CA ILE A 11 -9.74 7.88 -11.90
C ILE A 11 -10.08 8.16 -13.36
N GLU A 12 -11.08 7.51 -13.93
CA GLU A 12 -11.54 7.80 -15.29
C GLU A 12 -12.12 9.22 -15.40
N ARG A 13 -12.86 9.68 -14.40
CA ARG A 13 -13.35 11.06 -14.33
C ARG A 13 -12.19 12.07 -14.22
N ILE A 14 -11.21 11.81 -13.36
CA ILE A 14 -10.03 12.67 -13.17
C ILE A 14 -9.16 12.69 -14.44
N ARG A 15 -8.99 11.57 -15.13
CA ARG A 15 -8.26 11.46 -16.41
C ARG A 15 -8.92 12.29 -17.52
N ASN A 16 -10.26 12.37 -17.53
CA ASN A 16 -11.02 13.02 -18.58
C ASN A 16 -11.35 14.50 -18.29
N GLU A 17 -11.39 14.93 -17.03
CA GLU A 17 -11.83 16.28 -16.64
C GLU A 17 -10.69 17.25 -16.28
N GLY A 18 -9.42 16.86 -16.45
CA GLY A 18 -8.28 17.79 -16.32
C GLY A 18 -8.11 18.41 -14.92
N GLY A 19 -8.48 17.68 -13.86
CA GLY A 19 -8.62 18.27 -12.52
C GLY A 19 -8.18 17.40 -11.35
N LEU A 20 -6.86 17.27 -11.16
CA LEU A 20 -6.12 17.39 -9.88
C LEU A 20 -4.61 17.51 -10.23
N PRO A 21 -3.78 18.26 -9.48
CA PRO A 21 -2.37 18.53 -9.86
C PRO A 21 -1.43 17.32 -9.92
N ILE A 22 -1.92 16.11 -9.63
CA ILE A 22 -1.10 14.98 -9.17
C ILE A 22 -1.05 13.86 -10.22
N ILE A 23 -2.00 13.82 -11.16
CA ILE A 23 -2.04 12.81 -12.21
C ILE A 23 -1.65 13.44 -13.55
N ASP A 24 -0.37 13.81 -13.67
CA ASP A 24 0.21 13.92 -15.00
C ASP A 24 -0.12 12.62 -15.75
N SER A 25 -0.57 12.72 -17.00
CA SER A 25 -1.02 11.58 -17.80
C SER A 25 0.08 10.51 -17.97
N ASN A 26 1.30 10.85 -17.56
CA ASN A 26 2.42 9.95 -17.41
C ASN A 26 2.49 9.31 -16.00
N PRO A 27 2.23 7.99 -15.87
CA PRO A 27 2.36 7.26 -14.60
C PRO A 27 3.79 7.21 -14.03
N ASN A 28 4.80 7.70 -14.78
CA ASN A 28 6.17 7.89 -14.29
C ASN A 28 6.36 9.21 -13.52
N ASN A 29 5.44 10.16 -13.62
CA ASN A 29 5.53 11.48 -12.97
C ASN A 29 4.52 11.64 -11.81
N LEU A 30 3.91 10.53 -11.38
CA LEU A 30 2.99 10.51 -10.25
C LEU A 30 3.74 10.63 -8.93
N ASN A 31 3.33 11.57 -8.10
CA ASN A 31 3.78 11.64 -6.72
C ASN A 31 3.03 10.59 -5.88
N TRP A 32 3.49 9.34 -5.95
CA TRP A 32 2.92 8.23 -5.20
C TRP A 32 2.89 8.46 -3.69
N LEU A 33 3.83 9.23 -3.16
CA LEU A 33 3.88 9.55 -1.74
C LEU A 33 2.70 10.40 -1.31
N GLU A 34 2.38 11.45 -2.09
CA GLU A 34 1.17 12.25 -1.83
C GLU A 34 -0.09 11.41 -2.00
N ILE A 35 -0.18 10.61 -3.07
CA ILE A 35 -1.37 9.82 -3.37
C ILE A 35 -1.68 8.82 -2.24
N VAL A 36 -0.69 8.00 -1.87
CA VAL A 36 -0.86 6.93 -0.87
C VAL A 36 -1.05 7.47 0.55
N SER A 37 -0.50 8.65 0.87
CA SER A 37 -0.67 9.22 2.21
C SER A 37 -2.02 9.93 2.37
N LYS A 38 -2.46 10.65 1.33
CA LYS A 38 -3.62 11.56 1.37
C LYS A 38 -4.94 10.86 1.07
N TYR A 39 -4.93 9.85 0.20
CA TYR A 39 -6.14 9.18 -0.25
C TYR A 39 -6.22 7.75 0.25
N GLU A 40 -7.44 7.22 0.29
CA GLU A 40 -7.71 5.81 0.50
C GLU A 40 -7.83 5.13 -0.87
N LEU A 41 -6.91 4.22 -1.16
CA LEU A 41 -6.80 3.57 -2.46
C LEU A 41 -7.55 2.25 -2.42
N THR A 42 -8.36 1.98 -3.44
CA THR A 42 -8.97 0.67 -3.57
C THR A 42 -7.91 -0.38 -3.93
N GLU A 43 -8.15 -1.62 -3.49
CA GLU A 43 -7.29 -2.75 -3.84
C GLU A 43 -7.13 -2.95 -5.35
N ALA A 44 -8.20 -2.72 -6.12
CA ALA A 44 -8.15 -2.76 -7.58
C ALA A 44 -7.13 -1.77 -8.16
N PHE A 45 -7.06 -0.56 -7.58
CA PHE A 45 -6.07 0.43 -7.99
C PHE A 45 -4.65 -0.02 -7.64
N ILE A 46 -4.44 -0.51 -6.41
CA ILE A 46 -3.13 -0.99 -5.99
C ILE A 46 -2.67 -2.16 -6.88
N ARG A 47 -3.58 -3.06 -7.29
CA ARG A 47 -3.30 -4.16 -8.24
C ARG A 47 -2.87 -3.67 -9.62
N GLU A 48 -3.54 -2.65 -10.15
CA GLU A 48 -3.22 -2.06 -11.46
C GLU A 48 -1.82 -1.43 -11.45
N PHE A 49 -1.44 -0.77 -10.35
CA PHE A 49 -0.18 -0.04 -10.22
C PHE A 49 0.87 -0.75 -9.35
N GLN A 50 0.70 -2.04 -9.09
CA GLN A 50 1.49 -2.84 -8.15
C GLN A 50 3.01 -2.83 -8.39
N ASN A 51 3.45 -2.50 -9.60
CA ASN A 51 4.86 -2.48 -10.00
C ASN A 51 5.49 -1.07 -9.87
N ARG A 52 4.69 -0.05 -9.56
CA ARG A 52 5.09 1.36 -9.47
C ARG A 52 4.82 1.94 -8.09
N ILE A 53 3.79 1.43 -7.42
CA ILE A 53 3.37 1.94 -6.12
C ILE A 53 4.42 1.58 -5.04
N PRO A 54 4.79 2.53 -4.17
CA PRO A 54 5.74 2.28 -3.09
C PRO A 54 5.07 1.46 -1.98
N TRP A 55 5.33 0.15 -1.96
CA TRP A 55 4.75 -0.80 -1.01
C TRP A 55 5.00 -0.45 0.45
N GLY A 56 6.15 0.17 0.76
CA GLY A 56 6.42 0.67 2.11
C GLY A 56 5.38 1.68 2.60
N LEU A 57 4.90 2.57 1.72
CA LEU A 57 3.83 3.53 2.07
C LEU A 57 2.46 2.88 2.08
N VAL A 58 2.21 1.91 1.18
CA VAL A 58 0.97 1.14 1.16
C VAL A 58 0.79 0.43 2.51
N SER A 59 1.80 -0.28 2.99
CA SER A 59 1.77 -0.97 4.29
C SER A 59 1.57 -0.05 5.49
N ILE A 60 1.94 1.23 5.41
CA ILE A 60 1.78 2.21 6.50
C ILE A 60 0.38 2.86 6.46
N HIS A 61 -0.11 3.20 5.27
CA HIS A 61 -1.23 4.14 5.13
C HIS A 61 -2.53 3.54 4.61
N GLN A 62 -2.48 2.36 3.98
CA GLN A 62 -3.62 1.75 3.31
C GLN A 62 -4.13 0.54 4.10
N SER A 63 -5.44 0.50 4.28
CA SER A 63 -6.12 -0.69 4.80
C SER A 63 -6.31 -1.69 3.67
N MET A 64 -5.98 -2.94 3.94
CA MET A 64 -6.02 -4.04 2.98
C MET A 64 -6.82 -5.19 3.60
N SER A 65 -7.61 -5.87 2.79
CA SER A 65 -8.25 -7.10 3.20
C SER A 65 -7.23 -8.23 3.39
N GLU A 66 -7.61 -9.24 4.17
CA GLU A 66 -6.79 -10.42 4.40
C GLU A 66 -6.43 -11.13 3.09
N SER A 67 -7.38 -11.29 2.17
CA SER A 67 -7.13 -11.90 0.86
C SER A 67 -6.13 -11.10 0.02
N PHE A 68 -6.16 -9.76 0.12
CA PHE A 68 -5.17 -8.91 -0.53
C PHE A 68 -3.77 -9.08 0.05
N ILE A 69 -3.68 -9.15 1.38
CA ILE A 69 -2.42 -9.39 2.09
C ILE A 69 -1.82 -10.73 1.68
N GLU A 70 -2.65 -11.78 1.55
CA GLU A 70 -2.20 -13.10 1.12
C GLU A 70 -1.65 -13.11 -0.31
N GLU A 71 -2.31 -12.38 -1.21
CA GLU A 71 -1.90 -12.29 -2.60
C GLU A 71 -0.58 -11.52 -2.78
N PHE A 72 -0.40 -10.43 -2.03
CA PHE A 72 0.77 -9.55 -2.14
C PHE A 72 1.78 -9.71 -1.00
N GLN A 73 1.75 -10.85 -0.31
CA GLN A 73 2.58 -11.16 0.85
C GLN A 73 4.09 -10.92 0.67
N ASP A 74 4.60 -11.08 -0.56
CA ASP A 74 6.02 -10.91 -0.89
C ASP A 74 6.41 -9.46 -1.21
N LYS A 75 5.43 -8.59 -1.47
CA LYS A 75 5.66 -7.16 -1.73
C LYS A 75 5.42 -6.30 -0.49
N ILE A 76 4.60 -6.80 0.44
CA ILE A 76 4.26 -6.12 1.69
C ILE A 76 5.48 -6.03 2.60
N ILE A 77 5.65 -4.86 3.21
CA ILE A 77 6.64 -4.64 4.27
C ILE A 77 5.98 -4.98 5.61
N TRP A 78 6.22 -6.20 6.10
CA TRP A 78 5.56 -6.76 7.29
C TRP A 78 5.83 -5.96 8.56
N THR A 79 7.06 -5.48 8.74
CA THR A 79 7.44 -4.64 9.89
C THR A 79 6.63 -3.34 9.94
N ASN A 80 6.36 -2.73 8.79
CA ASN A 80 5.49 -1.55 8.70
C ASN A 80 4.03 -1.94 8.92
N LEU A 81 3.57 -3.03 8.32
CA LEU A 81 2.20 -3.47 8.42
C LEU A 81 1.79 -3.68 9.89
N ILE A 82 2.59 -4.42 10.68
CA ILE A 82 2.30 -4.68 12.10
C ILE A 82 2.39 -3.41 12.94
N LYS A 83 3.33 -2.51 12.62
CA LYS A 83 3.55 -1.29 13.41
C LYS A 83 2.41 -0.28 13.24
N TYR A 84 1.78 -0.24 12.07
CA TYR A 84 0.85 0.83 11.70
C TYR A 84 -0.57 0.35 11.40
N GLN A 85 -0.81 -0.94 11.19
CA GLN A 85 -2.13 -1.50 10.90
C GLN A 85 -2.54 -2.52 11.97
N GLU A 86 -3.85 -2.66 12.18
CA GLU A 86 -4.42 -3.73 13.00
C GLU A 86 -4.53 -4.98 12.14
N LEU A 87 -3.86 -6.06 12.56
CA LEU A 87 -3.93 -7.36 11.92
C LEU A 87 -4.72 -8.33 12.78
N SER A 88 -5.49 -9.21 12.15
CA SER A 88 -6.11 -10.33 12.85
C SER A 88 -5.04 -11.32 13.34
N GLU A 89 -5.37 -12.04 14.41
CA GLU A 89 -4.50 -13.11 14.93
C GLU A 89 -4.25 -14.20 13.87
N GLU A 90 -5.22 -14.44 12.99
CA GLU A 90 -5.12 -15.43 11.91
C GLU A 90 -4.01 -15.05 10.92
N ILE A 91 -4.01 -13.80 10.43
CA ILE A 91 -2.97 -13.30 9.52
C ILE A 91 -1.61 -13.27 10.22
N PHE A 92 -1.55 -12.82 11.47
CA PHE A 92 -0.29 -12.79 12.22
C PHE A 92 0.30 -14.20 12.38
N SER A 93 -0.52 -15.18 12.74
CA SER A 93 -0.10 -16.58 12.89
C SER A 93 0.35 -17.18 11.56
N LYS A 94 -0.39 -16.90 10.47
CA LYS A 94 -0.11 -17.42 9.13
C LYS A 94 1.22 -16.89 8.56
N PHE A 95 1.57 -15.64 8.85
CA PHE A 95 2.76 -14.99 8.30
C PHE A 95 3.87 -14.71 9.31
N LYS A 96 3.79 -15.31 10.51
CA LYS A 96 4.77 -15.13 11.59
C LYS A 96 6.21 -15.33 11.15
N ASP A 97 6.46 -16.28 10.25
CA ASP A 97 7.83 -16.60 9.81
C ASP A 97 8.38 -15.45 8.94
N LYS A 98 7.58 -14.91 8.01
CA LYS A 98 7.97 -13.71 7.22
C LYS A 98 8.20 -12.49 8.08
N ILE A 99 7.35 -12.33 9.10
CA ILE A 99 7.49 -11.26 10.08
C ILE A 99 8.85 -11.40 10.77
N LEU A 100 9.12 -12.56 11.37
CA LEU A 100 10.37 -12.84 12.09
C LEU A 100 11.60 -12.74 11.19
N ASP A 101 11.55 -13.23 9.96
CA ASP A 101 12.65 -13.14 8.99
C ASP A 101 13.04 -11.68 8.71
N GLN A 102 12.05 -10.79 8.58
CA GLN A 102 12.30 -9.36 8.37
C GLN A 102 12.83 -8.67 9.65
N TYR A 103 12.40 -9.09 10.84
CA TYR A 103 12.95 -8.63 12.12
C TYR A 103 14.40 -9.08 12.34
N CYS A 104 14.74 -10.32 11.97
CA CYS A 104 16.11 -10.86 12.08
C CYS A 104 17.10 -10.11 11.18
N PHE A 105 16.65 -9.57 10.03
CA PHE A 105 17.51 -8.77 9.15
C PHE A 105 17.91 -7.43 9.80
N ASP A 106 17.02 -6.81 10.59
CA ASP A 106 17.28 -5.55 11.30
C ASP A 106 18.20 -5.74 12.52
N GLU A 107 18.23 -6.93 13.13
CA GLU A 107 19.08 -7.24 14.28
C GLU A 107 20.48 -7.73 13.88
N CYS A 108 20.60 -8.49 12.77
CA CYS A 108 21.89 -8.86 12.20
C CYS A 108 22.64 -7.69 11.53
N CYS A 109 21.96 -6.60 11.14
CA CYS A 109 22.61 -5.37 10.65
C CYS A 109 23.08 -4.41 11.75
N ARG A 110 22.93 -4.77 13.04
CA ARG A 110 23.44 -3.99 14.19
C ARG A 110 24.75 -4.54 14.79
N ILE A 111 25.42 -5.48 14.13
CA ILE A 111 26.74 -6.02 14.53
C ILE A 111 27.80 -5.55 13.55
#